data_AF-A0AAJ4XRZ2-F1
#
_entry.id   AF-A0AAJ4XRZ2-F1
#
_cell.length_a   1.000
_cell.length_b   1.000
_cell.length_c   1.000
_cell.angle_alpha   90.00
_cell.angle_beta   90.00
_cell.angle_gamma   90.00
#
_symmetry.space_group_name_H-M   'P 1'
#
loop_
_entity.id
_entity.type
_entity.pdbx_description
1 polymer ?
#
loop_
_entity_poly.entity_id
_entity_poly.type
_entity_poly.pdbx_seq_one_letter_code
_entity_poly.pdbx_strand_id
1 'polypeptide(L)'
;MSNQKLSEEDVVTAITRTFLSAPTAKQRLLTCLMHSSDNRYQPFCTSLTRDTCSSPTSCQYLHFKPVLYPQTDPSYGHCSYLNTCHRTSSCKYLHFELDTSLPYPPFQFITNNPRHPYEAESEEARQIGLIHPSRTLREHGFNQWVRDPGEGEREAQWIDCDLKAFDYSMLGNFDVILADPPWDIHMSLPYGTMSDDDMRAMPVPVLQDEGLIFLWTTGRAMELGRQLLAHWGYTRIDELIWVKVGQTQRLIRTGRTGHHLNHTKEHCLVGAKVRTIPDRDVESKPVTNSAQCYIGSRAAGVPPPLPEWLHQGINADVIVSEVRDTSRKPDELYSIIERLCPGGRKVELFGRKHNVRKGWLTLGNQLKGDHVLDPALKARLEAFRNSQREQQQPQGRTVMAFPTQQ
;
A
#
# COMPACT_ATOMS: atom_id res chain seq x y z
N MET A 1 -30.56 -10.19 -45.38
CA MET A 1 -30.56 -10.06 -43.92
C MET A 1 -29.92 -8.73 -43.57
N SER A 2 -30.71 -7.78 -43.08
CA SER A 2 -30.29 -6.39 -42.89
C SER A 2 -29.33 -6.25 -41.72
N ASN A 3 -28.21 -5.57 -41.96
CA ASN A 3 -27.32 -5.05 -40.92
C ASN A 3 -28.09 -4.00 -40.10
N GLN A 4 -28.68 -4.42 -38.98
CA GLN A 4 -29.26 -3.49 -38.01
C GLN A 4 -28.09 -2.82 -37.27
N LYS A 5 -27.90 -1.52 -37.52
CA LYS A 5 -27.01 -0.68 -36.71
C LYS A 5 -27.54 -0.71 -35.27
N LEU A 6 -26.77 -1.28 -34.35
CA LEU A 6 -26.99 -1.16 -32.91
C LEU A 6 -27.12 0.33 -32.56
N SER A 7 -28.14 0.69 -31.77
CA SER A 7 -28.33 2.07 -31.34
C SER A 7 -27.19 2.48 -30.40
N GLU A 8 -26.86 3.77 -30.33
CA GLU A 8 -25.85 4.27 -29.37
C GLU A 8 -26.19 3.88 -27.93
N GLU A 9 -27.48 3.80 -27.60
CA GLU A 9 -27.98 3.40 -26.29
C GLU A 9 -27.69 1.92 -26.00
N ASP A 10 -27.83 1.04 -27.00
CA ASP A 10 -27.48 -0.38 -26.89
C ASP A 10 -25.96 -0.57 -26.74
N VAL A 11 -25.16 0.24 -27.43
CA VAL A 11 -23.69 0.22 -27.33
C VAL A 11 -23.24 0.70 -25.96
N VAL A 12 -23.80 1.80 -25.45
CA VAL A 12 -23.49 2.32 -24.11
C VAL A 12 -23.93 1.32 -23.04
N THR A 13 -25.13 0.74 -23.17
CA THR A 13 -25.62 -0.28 -22.22
C THR A 13 -24.76 -1.54 -22.25
N ALA A 14 -24.33 -1.99 -23.43
CA ALA A 14 -23.40 -3.10 -23.56
C ALA A 14 -22.04 -2.78 -22.93
N ILE A 15 -21.52 -1.57 -23.12
CA ILE A 15 -20.26 -1.12 -22.50
C ILE A 15 -20.40 -1.06 -20.98
N THR A 16 -21.47 -0.45 -20.46
CA THR A 16 -21.73 -0.36 -19.02
C THR A 16 -21.90 -1.74 -18.40
N ARG A 17 -22.63 -2.64 -19.04
CA ARG A 17 -22.82 -4.01 -18.53
C ARG A 17 -21.52 -4.81 -18.58
N THR A 18 -20.78 -4.76 -19.68
CA THR A 18 -19.57 -5.58 -19.86
C THR A 18 -18.37 -5.04 -19.08
N PHE A 19 -18.19 -3.71 -18.99
CA PHE A 19 -17.00 -3.11 -18.40
C PHE A 19 -17.22 -2.44 -17.05
N LEU A 20 -18.43 -1.93 -16.76
CA LEU A 20 -18.71 -1.20 -15.51
C LEU A 20 -19.50 -2.03 -14.48
N SER A 21 -20.20 -3.09 -14.89
CA SER A 21 -20.96 -3.97 -14.00
C SER A 21 -20.27 -5.29 -13.68
N ALA A 22 -19.15 -5.59 -14.34
CA ALA A 22 -18.32 -6.72 -13.99
C ALA A 22 -17.78 -6.51 -12.56
N PRO A 23 -18.05 -7.43 -11.62
CA PRO A 23 -17.56 -7.27 -10.27
C PRO A 23 -16.04 -7.23 -10.30
N THR A 24 -15.45 -6.18 -9.72
CA THR A 24 -14.00 -6.06 -9.56
C THR A 24 -13.44 -7.30 -8.87
N ALA A 25 -12.16 -7.64 -9.05
CA ALA A 25 -11.57 -8.76 -8.30
C ALA A 25 -11.77 -8.60 -6.79
N LYS A 26 -11.72 -7.35 -6.30
CA LYS A 26 -12.11 -6.95 -4.93
C LYS A 26 -13.54 -7.37 -4.59
N GLN A 27 -14.53 -7.01 -5.41
CA GLN A 27 -15.93 -7.40 -5.18
C GLN A 27 -16.12 -8.92 -5.27
N ARG A 28 -15.48 -9.61 -6.21
CA ARG A 28 -15.55 -11.07 -6.30
C ARG A 28 -14.99 -11.75 -5.06
N LEU A 29 -13.84 -11.29 -4.57
CA LEU A 29 -13.23 -11.79 -3.34
C LEU A 29 -14.12 -11.49 -2.12
N LEU A 30 -14.66 -10.27 -2.01
CA LEU A 30 -15.61 -9.91 -0.95
C LEU A 30 -16.90 -10.74 -1.01
N THR A 31 -17.48 -10.98 -2.17
CA THR A 31 -18.70 -11.80 -2.31
C THR A 31 -18.44 -13.25 -1.90
N CYS A 32 -17.29 -13.82 -2.24
CA CYS A 32 -16.91 -15.16 -1.75
C CYS A 32 -16.69 -15.18 -0.23
N LEU A 33 -16.14 -14.12 0.35
CA LEU A 33 -15.88 -14.00 1.80
C LEU A 33 -17.14 -13.70 2.62
N MET A 34 -18.11 -12.97 2.06
CA MET A 34 -19.33 -12.50 2.75
C MET A 34 -20.47 -13.54 2.77
N HIS A 35 -20.20 -14.78 2.34
CA HIS A 35 -21.11 -15.89 2.61
C HIS A 35 -21.07 -16.21 4.11
N SER A 36 -22.01 -15.65 4.88
CA SER A 36 -22.16 -16.04 6.29
C SER A 36 -22.44 -17.55 6.37
N SER A 37 -21.65 -18.23 7.20
CA SER A 37 -21.89 -19.64 7.56
C SER A 37 -23.04 -19.81 8.55
N ASP A 38 -23.54 -18.71 9.15
CA ASP A 38 -24.65 -18.70 10.10
C ASP A 38 -25.64 -17.57 9.77
N ASN A 39 -26.81 -17.94 9.25
CA ASN A 39 -27.91 -17.03 8.90
C ASN A 39 -28.98 -16.94 10.00
N ARG A 40 -28.65 -17.24 11.27
CA ARG A 40 -29.62 -17.15 12.36
C ARG A 40 -29.92 -15.68 12.71
N TYR A 41 -31.02 -15.19 12.16
CA TYR A 41 -31.62 -13.91 12.55
C TYR A 41 -32.08 -13.96 14.02
N GLN A 42 -31.59 -13.03 14.84
CA GLN A 42 -32.05 -12.84 16.22
C GLN A 42 -32.88 -11.55 16.33
N PRO A 43 -34.20 -11.66 16.53
CA PRO A 43 -35.07 -10.50 16.67
C PRO A 43 -34.88 -9.75 18.00
N PHE A 44 -35.11 -8.43 17.98
CA PHE A 44 -35.16 -7.59 19.18
C PHE A 44 -36.49 -7.75 19.92
N CYS A 45 -36.46 -7.64 21.24
CA CYS A 45 -37.68 -7.62 22.04
C CYS A 45 -38.41 -6.28 21.80
N THR A 46 -39.74 -6.32 21.67
CA THR A 46 -40.56 -5.11 21.51
C THR A 46 -40.49 -4.18 22.71
N SER A 47 -40.22 -4.72 23.91
CA SER A 47 -40.00 -3.93 25.12
C SER A 47 -38.63 -3.26 25.16
N LEU A 48 -37.69 -3.67 24.28
CA LEU A 48 -36.30 -3.21 24.18
C LEU A 48 -35.45 -3.43 25.43
N THR A 49 -35.87 -3.01 26.62
CA THR A 49 -35.17 -3.23 27.88
C THR A 49 -35.74 -4.43 28.63
N ARG A 50 -34.88 -5.13 29.39
CA ARG A 50 -35.30 -6.31 30.15
C ARG A 50 -36.27 -5.93 31.28
N ASP A 51 -36.10 -4.77 31.90
CA ASP A 51 -36.96 -4.28 33.00
C ASP A 51 -38.41 -4.05 32.57
N THR A 52 -38.64 -3.77 31.29
CA THR A 52 -39.99 -3.54 30.72
C THR A 52 -40.50 -4.73 29.92
N CYS A 53 -39.75 -5.83 29.92
CA CYS A 53 -40.13 -7.08 29.27
C CYS A 53 -41.15 -7.84 30.13
N SER A 54 -42.19 -8.40 29.52
CA SER A 54 -43.22 -9.17 30.23
C SER A 54 -42.69 -10.49 30.84
N SER A 55 -41.59 -11.04 30.29
CA SER A 55 -41.02 -12.31 30.71
C SER A 55 -39.48 -12.24 30.75
N PRO A 56 -38.88 -11.43 31.64
CA PRO A 56 -37.47 -11.04 31.59
C PRO A 56 -36.48 -12.20 31.75
N THR A 57 -36.89 -13.27 32.44
CA THR A 57 -36.04 -14.45 32.72
C THR A 57 -36.14 -15.56 31.67
N SER A 58 -37.16 -15.54 30.81
CA SER A 58 -37.40 -16.56 29.77
C SER A 58 -37.47 -16.00 28.35
N CYS A 59 -37.34 -14.68 28.18
CA CYS A 59 -37.38 -14.02 26.87
C CYS A 59 -36.10 -14.33 26.08
N GLN A 60 -36.27 -14.89 24.87
CA GLN A 60 -35.18 -15.26 23.97
C GLN A 60 -34.81 -14.15 22.97
N TYR A 61 -35.53 -13.02 22.99
CA TYR A 61 -35.28 -11.86 22.14
C TYR A 61 -34.15 -11.00 22.72
N LEU A 62 -33.46 -10.25 21.86
CA LEU A 62 -32.38 -9.34 22.28
C LEU A 62 -32.95 -8.14 23.04
N HIS A 63 -32.31 -7.79 24.15
CA HIS A 63 -32.62 -6.61 24.97
C HIS A 63 -31.40 -5.68 25.08
N PHE A 64 -31.66 -4.44 25.47
CA PHE A 64 -30.67 -3.41 25.72
C PHE A 64 -30.74 -2.96 27.18
N LYS A 65 -29.59 -2.53 27.72
CA LYS A 65 -29.51 -1.90 29.04
C LYS A 65 -28.84 -0.52 28.92
N PRO A 66 -29.26 0.47 29.72
CA PRO A 66 -28.68 1.80 29.68
C PRO A 66 -27.23 1.79 30.20
N VAL A 67 -26.37 2.58 29.54
CA VAL A 67 -24.99 2.84 29.96
C VAL A 67 -24.96 4.22 30.62
N LEU A 68 -24.61 4.26 31.91
CA LEU A 68 -24.53 5.49 32.70
C LEU A 68 -23.06 5.77 33.06
N TYR A 69 -22.48 6.79 32.43
CA TYR A 69 -21.18 7.33 32.80
C TYR A 69 -21.33 8.42 33.88
N PRO A 70 -20.27 8.81 34.61
CA PRO A 70 -20.34 9.84 35.65
C PRO A 70 -20.93 11.18 35.17
N GLN A 71 -20.74 11.51 33.90
CA GLN A 71 -21.25 12.72 33.25
C GLN A 71 -22.60 12.55 32.54
N THR A 72 -23.16 11.33 32.50
CA THR A 72 -24.45 11.06 31.85
C THR A 72 -25.58 11.65 32.69
N ASP A 73 -26.43 12.45 32.06
CA ASP A 73 -27.61 13.02 32.69
C ASP A 73 -28.86 12.58 31.88
N PRO A 74 -29.69 11.67 32.46
CA PRO A 74 -30.87 11.13 31.79
C PRO A 74 -31.88 12.17 31.34
N SER A 75 -31.86 13.39 31.89
CA SER A 75 -32.78 14.47 31.50
C SER A 75 -32.51 15.00 30.08
N TYR A 76 -31.29 14.83 29.55
CA TYR A 76 -30.95 15.21 28.17
C TYR A 76 -31.47 14.21 27.12
N GLY A 77 -32.03 13.08 27.52
CA GLY A 77 -32.54 12.05 26.62
C GLY A 77 -31.46 11.21 25.95
N HIS A 78 -31.82 10.55 24.86
CA HIS A 78 -30.96 9.56 24.18
C HIS A 78 -29.91 10.21 23.29
N CYS A 79 -28.71 9.62 23.23
CA CYS A 79 -27.70 10.07 22.29
C CYS A 79 -28.15 9.77 20.86
N SER A 80 -28.25 10.80 20.03
CA SER A 80 -28.61 10.68 18.61
C SER A 80 -27.58 9.90 17.77
N TYR A 81 -26.37 9.70 18.29
CA TYR A 81 -25.32 8.91 17.64
C TYR A 81 -25.30 7.42 18.06
N LEU A 82 -26.17 6.99 18.99
CA LEU A 82 -26.32 5.58 19.42
C LEU A 82 -24.98 4.86 19.66
N ASN A 83 -24.74 3.75 18.94
CA ASN A 83 -23.52 2.94 18.98
C ASN A 83 -22.32 3.53 18.20
N THR A 84 -22.52 4.64 17.48
CA THR A 84 -21.46 5.33 16.72
C THR A 84 -20.90 6.56 17.45
N CYS A 85 -21.24 6.74 18.73
CA CYS A 85 -20.73 7.86 19.50
C CYS A 85 -19.25 7.68 19.85
N HIS A 86 -18.38 8.50 19.26
CA HIS A 86 -16.93 8.47 19.53
C HIS A 86 -16.50 9.21 20.80
N ARG A 87 -17.47 9.76 21.56
CA ARG A 87 -17.24 10.51 22.80
C ARG A 87 -17.95 9.88 23.98
N THR A 88 -18.12 8.57 24.01
CA THR A 88 -18.80 7.84 25.11
C THR A 88 -18.30 8.26 26.50
N SER A 89 -17.00 8.48 26.67
CA SER A 89 -16.38 8.93 27.93
C SER A 89 -16.62 10.40 28.32
N SER A 90 -17.22 11.22 27.45
CA SER A 90 -17.55 12.64 27.72
C SER A 90 -18.98 13.03 27.28
N CYS A 91 -19.75 12.09 26.73
CA CYS A 91 -21.10 12.31 26.27
C CYS A 91 -22.07 12.39 27.47
N LYS A 92 -22.89 13.44 27.50
CA LYS A 92 -23.88 13.68 28.56
C LYS A 92 -25.21 12.96 28.31
N TYR A 93 -25.44 12.48 27.10
CA TYR A 93 -26.68 11.82 26.69
C TYR A 93 -26.68 10.33 27.06
N LEU A 94 -27.86 9.74 27.17
CA LEU A 94 -28.04 8.33 27.53
C LEU A 94 -27.64 7.40 26.37
N HIS A 95 -26.79 6.42 26.65
CA HIS A 95 -26.40 5.35 25.73
C HIS A 95 -27.00 4.01 26.15
N PHE A 96 -27.03 3.05 25.22
CA PHE A 96 -27.50 1.69 25.46
C PHE A 96 -26.51 0.67 24.91
N GLU A 97 -26.35 -0.44 25.61
CA GLU A 97 -25.59 -1.61 25.14
C GLU A 97 -26.47 -2.85 25.16
N LEU A 98 -26.09 -3.88 24.40
CA LEU A 98 -26.77 -5.18 24.41
C LEU A 98 -26.68 -5.78 25.82
N ASP A 99 -27.83 -6.24 26.31
CA ASP A 99 -27.90 -6.90 27.61
C ASP A 99 -27.47 -8.37 27.47
N THR A 100 -26.18 -8.62 27.77
CA THR A 100 -25.57 -9.94 27.78
C THR A 100 -25.73 -10.67 29.12
N SER A 101 -26.54 -10.15 30.05
CA SER A 101 -26.87 -10.91 31.26
C SER A 101 -27.71 -12.14 30.88
N LEU A 102 -27.30 -13.30 31.40
CA LEU A 102 -27.79 -14.67 31.15
C LEU A 102 -29.29 -14.78 30.76
N PRO A 103 -29.66 -15.73 29.87
CA PRO A 103 -29.43 -17.16 30.13
C PRO A 103 -28.26 -17.82 29.38
N TYR A 104 -27.55 -17.11 28.50
CA TYR A 104 -26.43 -17.69 27.75
C TYR A 104 -25.10 -16.97 28.07
N PRO A 105 -23.97 -17.71 28.16
CA PRO A 105 -22.67 -17.07 28.24
C PRO A 105 -22.49 -16.13 27.03
N PRO A 106 -21.79 -15.00 27.19
CA PRO A 106 -21.52 -14.11 26.08
C PRO A 106 -20.95 -14.93 24.92
N PHE A 107 -21.53 -14.76 23.73
CA PHE A 107 -21.04 -15.43 22.54
C PHE A 107 -19.58 -15.03 22.32
N GLN A 108 -18.67 -15.96 22.59
CA GLN A 108 -17.27 -15.82 22.24
C GLN A 108 -17.10 -16.47 20.87
N PHE A 109 -16.90 -15.64 19.85
CA PHE A 109 -16.46 -16.13 18.57
C PHE A 109 -15.04 -16.71 18.74
N ILE A 110 -14.93 -18.03 18.68
CA ILE A 110 -13.65 -18.73 18.69
C ILE A 110 -13.38 -19.15 17.25
N THR A 111 -12.47 -18.45 16.59
CA THR A 111 -11.89 -18.92 15.33
C THR A 111 -10.98 -20.10 15.62
N ASN A 112 -11.37 -21.28 15.15
CA ASN A 112 -10.51 -22.47 15.23
C ASN A 112 -9.36 -22.41 14.22
N ASN A 113 -9.32 -21.37 13.38
CA ASN A 113 -8.32 -21.17 12.37
C ASN A 113 -7.24 -20.21 12.89
N PRO A 114 -6.05 -20.71 13.28
CA PRO A 114 -4.97 -19.85 13.75
C PRO A 114 -4.47 -18.86 12.70
N ARG A 115 -4.90 -18.98 11.43
CA ARG A 115 -4.59 -18.02 10.36
C ARG A 115 -5.52 -16.81 10.34
N HIS A 116 -6.72 -16.89 10.92
CA HIS A 116 -7.72 -15.82 10.92
C HIS A 116 -8.12 -15.47 12.36
N PRO A 117 -7.29 -14.70 13.09
CA PRO A 117 -7.51 -14.37 14.50
C PRO A 117 -8.56 -13.28 14.75
N TYR A 118 -9.25 -12.80 13.71
CA TYR A 118 -10.18 -11.68 13.78
C TYR A 118 -11.57 -12.13 14.26
N GLU A 119 -12.29 -11.23 14.92
CA GLU A 119 -13.71 -11.44 15.25
C GLU A 119 -14.54 -11.49 13.96
N ALA A 120 -15.51 -12.40 13.84
CA ALA A 120 -16.24 -12.68 12.58
C ALA A 120 -16.84 -11.45 11.88
N GLU A 121 -17.26 -10.45 12.65
CA GLU A 121 -17.94 -9.24 12.18
C GLU A 121 -17.04 -7.99 12.24
N SER A 122 -15.77 -8.16 12.54
CA SER A 122 -14.83 -7.04 12.58
C SER A 122 -14.64 -6.47 11.16
N GLU A 123 -14.34 -5.18 11.08
CA GLU A 123 -14.06 -4.55 9.78
C GLU A 123 -12.85 -5.22 9.10
N GLU A 124 -11.90 -5.69 9.90
CA GLU A 124 -10.72 -6.45 9.46
C GLU A 124 -11.10 -7.80 8.86
N ALA A 125 -12.09 -8.50 9.44
CA ALA A 125 -12.62 -9.74 8.88
C ALA A 125 -13.31 -9.50 7.53
N ARG A 126 -14.11 -8.43 7.41
CA ARG A 126 -14.77 -8.03 6.14
C ARG A 126 -13.78 -7.58 5.08
N GLN A 127 -12.66 -6.99 5.48
CA GLN A 127 -11.63 -6.49 4.58
C GLN A 127 -10.47 -7.47 4.37
N ILE A 128 -10.51 -8.69 4.89
CA ILE A 128 -9.35 -9.59 4.90
C ILE A 128 -8.82 -9.90 3.50
N GLY A 129 -9.71 -10.08 2.51
CA GLY A 129 -9.34 -10.25 1.10
C GLY A 129 -8.71 -9.02 0.44
N LEU A 130 -8.85 -7.85 1.07
CA LEU A 130 -8.23 -6.59 0.65
C LEU A 130 -6.91 -6.32 1.34
N ILE A 131 -6.75 -6.83 2.57
CA ILE A 131 -5.57 -6.66 3.42
C ILE A 131 -4.53 -7.74 3.11
N HIS A 132 -4.96 -8.99 2.89
CA HIS A 132 -4.10 -10.13 2.54
C HIS A 132 -4.55 -10.82 1.23
N PRO A 133 -4.50 -10.11 0.09
CA PRO A 133 -5.04 -10.62 -1.18
C PRO A 133 -4.39 -11.93 -1.63
N SER A 134 -3.08 -12.08 -1.45
CA SER A 134 -2.37 -13.32 -1.81
C SER A 134 -2.82 -14.53 -0.99
N ARG A 135 -3.05 -14.35 0.32
CA ARG A 135 -3.55 -15.40 1.22
C ARG A 135 -4.97 -15.80 0.81
N THR A 136 -5.87 -14.83 0.65
CA THR A 136 -7.27 -15.09 0.29
C THR A 136 -7.38 -15.78 -1.06
N LEU A 137 -6.59 -15.37 -2.06
CA LEU A 137 -6.58 -16.01 -3.37
C LEU A 137 -6.17 -17.49 -3.27
N ARG A 138 -5.13 -17.80 -2.48
CA ARG A 138 -4.68 -19.18 -2.26
C ARG A 138 -5.72 -20.04 -1.55
N GLU A 139 -6.35 -19.51 -0.50
CA GLU A 139 -7.39 -20.22 0.25
C GLU A 139 -8.59 -20.61 -0.62
N HIS A 140 -8.86 -19.83 -1.68
CA HIS A 140 -9.94 -20.10 -2.64
C HIS A 140 -9.46 -20.82 -3.92
N GLY A 141 -8.21 -21.29 -3.96
CA GLY A 141 -7.67 -22.06 -5.10
C GLY A 141 -7.27 -21.23 -6.32
N PHE A 142 -7.21 -19.90 -6.21
CA PHE A 142 -6.78 -19.00 -7.30
C PHE A 142 -5.27 -18.76 -7.30
N ASN A 143 -4.48 -19.83 -7.21
CA ASN A 143 -3.01 -19.73 -7.13
C ASN A 143 -2.38 -19.07 -8.36
N GLN A 144 -3.01 -19.17 -9.53
CA GLN A 144 -2.53 -18.55 -10.77
C GLN A 144 -2.65 -17.02 -10.79
N TRP A 145 -3.32 -16.44 -9.78
CA TRP A 145 -3.48 -15.00 -9.59
C TRP A 145 -2.48 -14.44 -8.55
N VAL A 146 -1.54 -15.27 -8.09
CA VAL A 146 -0.50 -14.90 -7.12
C VAL A 146 0.86 -15.05 -7.78
N ARG A 147 1.68 -14.00 -7.72
CA ARG A 147 2.94 -13.93 -8.47
C ARG A 147 3.97 -14.95 -8.02
N ASP A 148 4.11 -15.13 -6.71
CA ASP A 148 4.97 -16.15 -6.11
C ASP A 148 4.11 -17.33 -5.64
N PRO A 149 4.31 -18.55 -6.16
CA PRO A 149 3.60 -19.75 -5.69
C PRO A 149 4.13 -20.27 -4.34
N GLY A 150 5.25 -19.74 -3.82
CA GLY A 150 5.87 -20.20 -2.58
C GLY A 150 4.95 -20.12 -1.36
N GLU A 151 4.90 -21.18 -0.57
CA GLU A 151 4.11 -21.24 0.66
C GLU A 151 4.73 -20.35 1.74
N GLY A 152 3.97 -19.34 2.21
CA GLY A 152 4.38 -18.50 3.33
C GLY A 152 4.17 -17.01 3.12
N GLU A 153 3.73 -16.33 4.17
CA GLU A 153 3.71 -14.87 4.24
C GLU A 153 5.15 -14.38 4.48
N ARG A 154 5.65 -13.50 3.61
CA ARG A 154 7.02 -12.99 3.72
C ARG A 154 7.07 -11.95 4.84
N GLU A 155 7.91 -12.17 5.84
CA GLU A 155 8.14 -11.18 6.89
C GLU A 155 8.85 -9.92 6.36
N ALA A 156 8.75 -8.83 7.11
CA ALA A 156 9.31 -7.55 6.73
C ALA A 156 10.85 -7.60 6.75
N GLN A 157 11.51 -7.05 5.73
CA GLN A 157 12.98 -6.97 5.66
C GLN A 157 13.42 -5.54 5.40
N TRP A 158 14.58 -5.14 5.91
CA TRP A 158 15.11 -3.80 5.69
C TRP A 158 16.64 -3.75 5.77
N ILE A 159 17.24 -2.79 5.06
CA ILE A 159 18.69 -2.58 5.02
C ILE A 159 18.97 -1.09 5.21
N ASP A 160 19.79 -0.78 6.20
CA ASP A 160 20.22 0.58 6.51
C ASP A 160 21.42 0.98 5.62
N CYS A 161 21.16 1.76 4.58
CA CYS A 161 22.17 2.08 3.59
C CYS A 161 22.02 3.50 3.03
N ASP A 162 23.16 4.08 2.63
CA ASP A 162 23.16 5.20 1.68
C ASP A 162 22.90 4.65 0.28
N LEU A 163 21.73 5.00 -0.27
CA LEU A 163 21.27 4.54 -1.59
C LEU A 163 22.21 4.96 -2.74
N LYS A 164 23.10 5.95 -2.54
CA LYS A 164 24.07 6.36 -3.58
C LYS A 164 25.25 5.41 -3.71
N ALA A 165 25.70 4.85 -2.59
CA ALA A 165 26.88 3.98 -2.53
C ALA A 165 26.53 2.49 -2.44
N PHE A 166 25.24 2.16 -2.37
CA PHE A 166 24.77 0.79 -2.19
C PHE A 166 24.85 -0.01 -3.50
N ASP A 167 25.28 -1.27 -3.41
CA ASP A 167 25.25 -2.19 -4.56
C ASP A 167 23.85 -2.81 -4.70
N TYR A 168 23.11 -2.39 -5.73
CA TYR A 168 21.75 -2.88 -5.99
C TYR A 168 21.73 -4.28 -6.60
N SER A 169 22.82 -4.72 -7.23
CA SER A 169 22.88 -6.00 -7.95
C SER A 169 22.70 -7.20 -7.00
N MET A 170 23.03 -7.03 -5.71
CA MET A 170 22.84 -8.06 -4.71
C MET A 170 21.37 -8.24 -4.26
N LEU A 171 20.43 -7.39 -4.63
CA LEU A 171 19.04 -7.55 -4.19
C LEU A 171 18.23 -8.52 -5.07
N GLY A 172 18.68 -8.72 -6.31
CA GLY A 172 17.91 -9.38 -7.36
C GLY A 172 16.72 -8.53 -7.83
N ASN A 173 15.81 -9.15 -8.59
CA ASN A 173 14.69 -8.46 -9.22
C ASN A 173 13.44 -8.38 -8.35
N PHE A 174 12.69 -7.28 -8.50
CA PHE A 174 11.41 -7.02 -7.87
C PHE A 174 10.31 -6.86 -8.92
N ASP A 175 9.07 -7.20 -8.56
CA ASP A 175 7.89 -7.01 -9.39
C ASP A 175 7.32 -5.57 -9.22
N VAL A 176 7.55 -4.96 -8.06
CA VAL A 176 7.18 -3.57 -7.78
C VAL A 176 8.29 -2.83 -7.04
N ILE A 177 8.60 -1.62 -7.51
CA ILE A 177 9.46 -0.64 -6.84
C ILE A 177 8.61 0.54 -6.35
N LEU A 178 8.76 0.96 -5.11
CA LEU A 178 8.22 2.21 -4.57
C LEU A 178 9.38 3.14 -4.20
N ALA A 179 9.31 4.41 -4.55
CA ALA A 179 10.33 5.39 -4.17
C ALA A 179 9.71 6.73 -3.76
N ASP A 180 10.19 7.28 -2.65
CA ASP A 180 9.93 8.66 -2.20
C ASP A 180 11.25 9.44 -2.04
N PRO A 181 11.87 9.89 -3.15
CA PRO A 181 13.21 10.45 -3.10
C PRO A 181 13.25 11.84 -2.45
N PRO A 182 14.39 12.20 -1.81
CA PRO A 182 14.61 13.53 -1.26
C PRO A 182 15.01 14.51 -2.38
N TRP A 183 14.06 14.86 -3.24
CA TRP A 183 14.28 15.72 -4.41
C TRP A 183 14.94 17.05 -4.07
N ASP A 184 15.93 17.47 -4.86
CA ASP A 184 16.32 18.88 -4.91
C ASP A 184 15.25 19.68 -5.66
N ILE A 185 14.35 20.31 -4.91
CA ILE A 185 13.28 21.14 -5.45
C ILE A 185 13.67 22.61 -5.61
N HIS A 186 14.95 22.96 -5.44
CA HIS A 186 15.47 24.33 -5.47
C HIS A 186 14.83 25.24 -4.40
N MET A 187 14.61 24.68 -3.22
CA MET A 187 14.12 25.39 -2.04
C MET A 187 14.96 25.02 -0.82
N SER A 188 15.02 25.91 0.17
CA SER A 188 15.62 25.58 1.46
C SER A 188 14.74 24.56 2.20
N LEU A 189 15.29 23.38 2.43
CA LEU A 189 14.61 22.26 3.09
C LEU A 189 15.34 21.89 4.38
N PRO A 190 14.62 21.45 5.44
CA PRO A 190 15.23 21.09 6.72
C PRO A 190 15.90 19.70 6.70
N TYR A 191 16.14 19.12 5.53
CA TYR A 191 16.73 17.79 5.33
C TYR A 191 17.64 17.80 4.09
N GLY A 192 18.58 16.86 4.04
CA GLY A 192 19.46 16.70 2.88
C GLY A 192 18.71 16.21 1.64
N THR A 193 19.02 16.81 0.49
CA THR A 193 18.45 16.45 -0.82
C THR A 193 19.46 15.66 -1.66
N MET A 194 18.96 15.03 -2.73
CA MET A 194 19.75 14.39 -3.76
C MET A 194 19.70 15.24 -5.03
N SER A 195 20.86 15.46 -5.66
CA SER A 195 20.96 16.24 -6.90
C SER A 195 20.32 15.51 -8.08
N ASP A 196 19.96 16.24 -9.13
CA ASP A 196 19.38 15.67 -10.35
C ASP A 196 20.31 14.62 -11.00
N ASP A 197 21.64 14.83 -10.91
CA ASP A 197 22.64 13.91 -11.44
C ASP A 197 22.82 12.67 -10.57
N ASP A 198 22.83 12.81 -9.24
CA ASP A 198 22.84 11.68 -8.31
C ASP A 198 21.57 10.82 -8.50
N MET A 199 20.40 11.45 -8.66
CA MET A 199 19.15 10.76 -8.96
C MET A 199 19.25 9.98 -10.28
N ARG A 200 19.79 10.60 -11.34
CA ARG A 200 19.95 9.95 -12.66
C ARG A 200 20.93 8.78 -12.60
N ALA A 201 21.98 8.88 -11.80
CA ALA A 201 23.01 7.85 -11.65
C ALA A 201 22.54 6.62 -10.87
N MET A 202 21.38 6.66 -10.19
CA MET A 202 20.88 5.51 -9.44
C MET A 202 20.64 4.30 -10.36
N PRO A 203 21.12 3.09 -9.99
CA PRO A 203 21.00 1.89 -10.82
C PRO A 203 19.63 1.20 -10.66
N VAL A 204 18.53 1.98 -10.61
CA VAL A 204 17.14 1.47 -10.56
C VAL A 204 16.85 0.43 -11.65
N PRO A 205 17.37 0.55 -12.89
CA PRO A 205 17.11 -0.46 -13.93
C PRO A 205 17.54 -1.89 -13.56
N VAL A 206 18.54 -2.06 -12.67
CA VAL A 206 19.05 -3.37 -12.23
C VAL A 206 18.06 -4.10 -11.31
N LEU A 207 17.14 -3.36 -10.67
CA LEU A 207 16.19 -3.92 -9.71
C LEU A 207 14.97 -4.58 -10.36
N GLN A 208 14.75 -4.35 -11.66
CA GLN A 208 13.51 -4.80 -12.29
C GLN A 208 13.68 -5.01 -13.78
N ASP A 209 13.32 -6.21 -14.21
CA ASP A 209 13.24 -6.62 -15.61
C ASP A 209 11.87 -6.32 -16.22
N GLU A 210 10.82 -6.65 -15.48
CA GLU A 210 9.41 -6.48 -15.82
C GLU A 210 8.64 -6.15 -14.53
N GLY A 211 7.75 -5.16 -14.55
CA GLY A 211 6.95 -4.79 -13.37
C GLY A 211 6.53 -3.32 -13.34
N LEU A 212 6.25 -2.82 -12.14
CA LEU A 212 5.80 -1.44 -11.91
C LEU A 212 6.77 -0.65 -11.02
N ILE A 213 6.85 0.66 -11.25
CA ILE A 213 7.47 1.62 -10.34
C ILE A 213 6.46 2.69 -9.92
N PHE A 214 6.41 2.99 -8.63
CA PHE A 214 5.65 4.07 -8.03
C PHE A 214 6.64 5.12 -7.55
N LEU A 215 6.58 6.31 -8.13
CA LEU A 215 7.53 7.39 -7.87
C LEU A 215 6.81 8.64 -7.35
N TRP A 216 6.95 8.92 -6.06
CA TRP A 216 6.41 10.16 -5.49
C TRP A 216 7.14 11.38 -6.02
N THR A 217 6.38 12.40 -6.42
CA THR A 217 6.90 13.65 -7.01
C THR A 217 6.15 14.86 -6.47
N THR A 218 6.83 16.00 -6.47
CA THR A 218 6.29 17.30 -6.05
C THR A 218 7.03 18.45 -6.73
N GLY A 219 6.36 19.59 -6.94
CA GLY A 219 6.98 20.77 -7.56
C GLY A 219 7.67 20.44 -8.89
N ARG A 220 8.91 20.93 -9.09
CA ARG A 220 9.72 20.63 -10.29
C ARG A 220 10.01 19.15 -10.50
N ALA A 221 9.95 18.33 -9.45
CA ALA A 221 10.21 16.90 -9.56
C ALA A 221 9.11 16.16 -10.33
N MET A 222 7.96 16.79 -10.62
CA MET A 222 6.98 16.22 -11.55
C MET A 222 7.58 16.02 -12.94
N GLU A 223 8.31 17.01 -13.47
CA GLU A 223 8.94 16.92 -14.79
C GLU A 223 10.21 16.06 -14.74
N LEU A 224 11.06 16.26 -13.74
CA LEU A 224 12.26 15.43 -13.55
C LEU A 224 11.90 13.95 -13.35
N GLY A 225 10.87 13.65 -12.56
CA GLY A 225 10.40 12.28 -12.34
C GLY A 225 9.95 11.61 -13.64
N ARG A 226 9.25 12.33 -14.53
CA ARG A 226 8.90 11.82 -15.87
C ARG A 226 10.14 11.53 -16.72
N GLN A 227 11.15 12.40 -16.66
CA GLN A 227 12.43 12.17 -17.36
C GLN A 227 13.18 10.97 -16.78
N LEU A 228 13.20 10.81 -15.46
CA LEU A 228 13.86 9.68 -14.79
C LEU A 228 13.16 8.36 -15.09
N LEU A 229 11.82 8.32 -15.11
CA LEU A 229 11.09 7.13 -15.54
C LEU A 229 11.54 6.70 -16.94
N ALA A 230 11.56 7.63 -17.90
CA ALA A 230 12.03 7.35 -19.26
C ALA A 230 13.51 6.90 -19.28
N HIS A 231 14.37 7.59 -18.52
CA HIS A 231 15.80 7.27 -18.41
C HIS A 231 16.04 5.87 -17.84
N TRP A 232 15.24 5.44 -16.86
CA TRP A 232 15.33 4.11 -16.25
C TRP A 232 14.63 3.00 -17.06
N GLY A 233 14.06 3.34 -18.22
CA GLY A 233 13.40 2.38 -19.12
C GLY A 233 11.94 2.09 -18.79
N TYR A 234 11.25 2.99 -18.07
CA TYR A 234 9.84 2.89 -17.74
C TYR A 234 8.99 3.77 -18.65
N THR A 235 7.83 3.25 -19.04
CA THR A 235 6.76 4.04 -19.65
C THR A 235 5.77 4.45 -18.56
N ARG A 236 5.50 5.76 -18.40
CA ARG A 236 4.44 6.22 -17.49
C ARG A 236 3.08 5.74 -18.00
N ILE A 237 2.36 4.98 -17.18
CA ILE A 237 1.04 4.41 -17.52
C ILE A 237 -0.09 5.05 -16.72
N ASP A 238 0.19 5.58 -15.52
CA ASP A 238 -0.82 6.14 -14.63
C ASP A 238 -0.21 7.27 -13.76
N GLU A 239 -1.06 7.97 -13.03
CA GLU A 239 -0.68 9.01 -12.07
C GLU A 239 -1.64 9.00 -10.87
N LEU A 240 -1.15 8.50 -9.73
CA LEU A 240 -1.93 8.46 -8.50
C LEU A 240 -1.84 9.79 -7.77
N ILE A 241 -2.98 10.27 -7.27
CA ILE A 241 -3.08 11.52 -6.51
C ILE A 241 -3.49 11.22 -5.07
N TRP A 242 -2.65 11.63 -4.12
CA TRP A 242 -3.03 11.65 -2.71
C TRP A 242 -3.62 13.01 -2.33
N VAL A 243 -4.92 13.02 -2.05
CA VAL A 243 -5.64 14.17 -1.50
C VAL A 243 -5.49 14.19 0.02
N LYS A 244 -4.92 15.30 0.51
CA LYS A 244 -4.64 15.52 1.93
C LYS A 244 -5.85 16.11 2.63
N VAL A 245 -6.41 15.34 3.56
CA VAL A 245 -7.49 15.81 4.45
C VAL A 245 -7.00 15.97 5.89
N GLY A 246 -7.67 16.82 6.66
CA GLY A 246 -7.48 16.88 8.11
C GLY A 246 -8.39 15.86 8.82
N GLN A 247 -8.31 15.83 10.15
CA GLN A 247 -9.12 14.95 11.03
C GLN A 247 -10.64 15.07 10.81
N THR A 248 -11.09 16.22 10.28
CA THR A 248 -12.51 16.45 9.95
C THR A 248 -12.89 15.98 8.55
N GLN A 249 -12.02 15.25 7.86
CA GLN A 249 -12.16 14.82 6.47
C GLN A 249 -12.33 15.98 5.48
N ARG A 250 -11.93 17.19 5.89
CA ARG A 250 -11.92 18.39 5.05
C ARG A 250 -10.54 18.63 4.48
N LEU A 251 -10.49 19.17 3.27
CA LEU A 251 -9.24 19.60 2.64
C LEU A 251 -8.54 20.66 3.50
N ILE A 252 -7.23 20.52 3.62
CA ILE A 252 -6.38 21.50 4.29
C ILE A 252 -6.16 22.67 3.32
N ARG A 253 -6.99 23.71 3.41
CA ARG A 253 -7.00 24.86 2.47
C ARG A 253 -6.28 26.11 3.00
N THR A 254 -5.95 26.15 4.28
CA THR A 254 -5.34 27.30 4.96
C THR A 254 -3.82 27.13 5.09
N GLY A 255 -3.09 28.25 5.12
CA GLY A 255 -1.61 28.28 5.09
C GLY A 255 -1.08 28.53 3.67
N ARG A 256 0.20 28.90 3.55
CA ARG A 256 0.88 29.09 2.26
C ARG A 256 1.63 27.81 1.90
N THR A 257 0.92 26.86 1.28
CA THR A 257 1.45 25.50 0.99
C THR A 257 1.97 25.34 -0.44
N GLY A 258 1.86 26.37 -1.28
CA GLY A 258 2.42 26.41 -2.63
C GLY A 258 2.82 27.82 -3.05
N HIS A 259 3.49 27.93 -4.21
CA HIS A 259 4.01 29.22 -4.71
C HIS A 259 2.91 30.15 -5.21
N HIS A 260 1.89 29.61 -5.88
CA HIS A 260 0.82 30.37 -6.53
C HIS A 260 -0.56 29.94 -6.03
N LEU A 261 -0.81 28.63 -5.98
CA LEU A 261 -2.01 28.02 -5.41
C LEU A 261 -1.63 27.16 -4.20
N ASN A 262 -2.56 27.00 -3.26
CA ASN A 262 -2.36 26.09 -2.14
C ASN A 262 -2.38 24.63 -2.64
N HIS A 263 -1.36 23.88 -2.24
CA HIS A 263 -1.23 22.46 -2.58
C HIS A 263 -1.92 21.62 -1.51
N THR A 264 -2.98 20.91 -1.90
CA THR A 264 -3.74 19.98 -1.04
C THR A 264 -3.54 18.52 -1.43
N LYS A 265 -2.56 18.25 -2.29
CA LYS A 265 -2.30 16.92 -2.84
C LYS A 265 -0.81 16.67 -3.10
N GLU A 266 -0.45 15.40 -3.16
CA GLU A 266 0.85 14.91 -3.67
C GLU A 266 0.61 13.93 -4.83
N HIS A 267 1.58 13.86 -5.74
CA HIS A 267 1.51 13.03 -6.95
C HIS A 267 2.45 11.84 -6.84
N CYS A 268 2.00 10.69 -7.34
CA CYS A 268 2.80 9.47 -7.47
C CYS A 268 2.69 8.97 -8.90
N LEU A 269 3.78 9.10 -9.66
CA LEU A 269 3.83 8.61 -11.04
C LEU A 269 3.90 7.09 -11.04
N VAL A 270 3.10 6.44 -11.89
CA VAL A 270 3.14 4.97 -12.06
C VAL A 270 3.77 4.65 -13.41
N GLY A 271 4.94 4.02 -13.38
CA GLY A 271 5.67 3.56 -14.56
C GLY A 271 5.58 2.05 -14.71
N ALA A 272 5.46 1.57 -15.94
CA ALA A 272 5.56 0.16 -16.28
C ALA A 272 6.83 -0.11 -17.07
N LYS A 273 7.49 -1.22 -16.74
CA LYS A 273 8.63 -1.76 -17.48
C LYS A 273 8.24 -3.14 -17.97
N VAL A 274 8.35 -3.34 -19.28
CA VAL A 274 7.94 -4.59 -19.95
C VAL A 274 9.06 -5.02 -20.88
N ARG A 275 9.45 -6.29 -20.80
CA ARG A 275 10.49 -6.86 -21.67
C ARG A 275 10.00 -6.94 -23.13
N THR A 276 10.91 -6.68 -24.05
CA THR A 276 10.66 -6.91 -25.48
C THR A 276 10.51 -8.41 -25.75
N ILE A 277 9.42 -8.79 -26.43
CA ILE A 277 9.26 -10.12 -27.01
C ILE A 277 9.81 -10.02 -28.44
N PRO A 278 10.71 -10.91 -28.90
CA PRO A 278 11.48 -10.80 -30.16
C PRO A 278 10.71 -10.70 -31.49
N ASP A 279 9.41 -10.41 -31.51
CA ASP A 279 8.57 -10.49 -32.71
C ASP A 279 7.52 -9.35 -32.82
N ARG A 280 7.61 -8.30 -31.99
CA ARG A 280 6.69 -7.14 -32.04
C ARG A 280 7.43 -5.84 -31.73
N ASP A 281 7.87 -5.17 -32.79
CA ASP A 281 8.60 -3.90 -32.75
C ASP A 281 7.84 -2.78 -32.02
N VAL A 282 8.44 -2.29 -30.94
CA VAL A 282 8.50 -0.85 -30.57
C VAL A 282 9.81 -0.65 -29.81
N GLU A 283 10.74 0.04 -30.45
CA GLU A 283 12.09 0.30 -29.92
C GLU A 283 12.01 1.39 -28.84
N SER A 284 12.18 1.04 -27.56
CA SER A 284 12.58 2.05 -26.56
C SER A 284 14.08 2.25 -26.65
N LYS A 285 14.55 3.49 -26.79
CA LYS A 285 16.00 3.78 -26.80
C LYS A 285 16.64 3.21 -25.51
N PRO A 286 17.61 2.30 -25.62
CA PRO A 286 18.23 1.68 -24.46
C PRO A 286 19.02 2.70 -23.64
N VAL A 287 19.22 2.39 -22.36
CA VAL A 287 20.24 3.03 -21.52
C VAL A 287 21.59 2.82 -22.21
N THR A 288 22.41 3.87 -22.31
CA THR A 288 23.80 3.76 -22.79
C THR A 288 24.51 2.63 -22.03
N ASN A 289 24.97 1.61 -22.76
CA ASN A 289 25.64 0.38 -22.29
C ASN A 289 24.77 -0.78 -21.76
N SER A 290 23.45 -0.77 -21.93
CA SER A 290 22.61 -1.96 -21.67
C SER A 290 22.26 -2.70 -22.96
N ALA A 291 22.49 -4.01 -23.00
CA ALA A 291 22.06 -4.89 -24.10
C ALA A 291 20.55 -5.21 -24.05
N GLN A 292 19.83 -4.77 -23.01
CA GLN A 292 18.41 -5.04 -22.81
C GLN A 292 17.54 -3.93 -23.42
N CYS A 293 16.64 -4.30 -24.33
CA CYS A 293 15.63 -3.40 -24.92
C CYS A 293 14.28 -3.58 -24.22
N TYR A 294 13.59 -2.48 -23.95
CA TYR A 294 12.26 -2.47 -23.31
C TYR A 294 11.18 -2.01 -24.30
N ILE A 295 9.93 -2.37 -24.04
CA ILE A 295 8.81 -1.92 -24.88
C ILE A 295 8.40 -0.52 -24.41
N GLY A 296 8.59 0.47 -25.30
CA GLY A 296 7.99 1.79 -25.13
C GLY A 296 6.49 1.78 -25.39
N SER A 297 5.78 2.83 -24.94
CA SER A 297 4.40 3.10 -25.36
C SER A 297 4.23 2.98 -26.88
N ARG A 298 3.25 2.20 -27.34
CA ARG A 298 3.06 1.93 -28.79
C ARG A 298 2.59 3.17 -29.58
N ALA A 299 1.93 4.10 -28.90
CA ALA A 299 1.49 5.40 -29.40
C ALA A 299 1.18 6.30 -28.19
N ALA A 300 1.11 7.63 -28.39
CA ALA A 300 0.74 8.54 -27.31
C ALA A 300 -0.59 8.12 -26.65
N GLY A 301 -0.56 7.86 -25.34
CA GLY A 301 -1.73 7.41 -24.58
C GLY A 301 -2.02 5.90 -24.65
N VAL A 302 -1.22 5.11 -25.38
CA VAL A 302 -1.37 3.64 -25.42
C VAL A 302 -0.32 3.00 -24.50
N PRO A 303 -0.72 2.43 -23.35
CA PRO A 303 0.22 1.80 -22.43
C PRO A 303 0.90 0.58 -23.09
N PRO A 304 2.11 0.19 -22.63
CA PRO A 304 2.72 -1.06 -23.05
C PRO A 304 1.83 -2.25 -22.61
N PRO A 305 1.93 -3.41 -23.28
CA PRO A 305 1.19 -4.60 -22.88
C PRO A 305 1.65 -5.02 -21.47
N LEU A 306 0.84 -4.74 -20.46
CA LEU A 306 1.18 -5.05 -19.07
C LEU A 306 1.15 -6.57 -18.83
N PRO A 307 1.91 -7.07 -17.86
CA PRO A 307 1.95 -8.51 -17.57
C PRO A 307 0.60 -9.06 -17.13
N GLU A 308 0.28 -10.30 -17.53
CA GLU A 308 -1.01 -10.95 -17.23
C GLU A 308 -1.27 -11.16 -15.74
N TRP A 309 -0.20 -11.29 -14.94
CA TRP A 309 -0.26 -11.46 -13.49
C TRP A 309 -0.60 -10.16 -12.74
N LEU A 310 -0.63 -9.01 -13.41
CA LEU A 310 -0.96 -7.73 -12.81
C LEU A 310 -2.49 -7.51 -12.79
N HIS A 311 -3.06 -7.31 -11.62
CA HIS A 311 -4.50 -7.13 -11.46
C HIS A 311 -4.96 -5.69 -11.67
N GLN A 312 -5.26 -5.34 -12.92
CA GLN A 312 -5.65 -3.99 -13.32
C GLN A 312 -7.09 -3.64 -12.92
N GLY A 313 -7.37 -2.34 -12.72
CA GLY A 313 -8.74 -1.82 -12.53
C GLY A 313 -9.41 -2.13 -11.18
N ILE A 314 -8.66 -2.61 -10.18
CA ILE A 314 -9.21 -2.88 -8.83
C ILE A 314 -9.38 -1.60 -8.01
N ASN A 315 -8.43 -0.67 -8.13
CA ASN A 315 -8.33 0.53 -7.30
C ASN A 315 -8.46 1.79 -8.16
N ALA A 316 -9.00 2.85 -7.56
CA ALA A 316 -8.96 4.19 -8.15
C ALA A 316 -7.56 4.78 -8.04
N ASP A 317 -7.28 5.74 -8.91
CA ASP A 317 -6.08 6.57 -8.99
C ASP A 317 -6.06 7.72 -7.94
N VAL A 318 -7.05 7.77 -7.05
CA VAL A 318 -7.14 8.78 -5.99
C VAL A 318 -7.09 8.12 -4.61
N ILE A 319 -6.15 8.55 -3.77
CA ILE A 319 -6.13 8.24 -2.34
C ILE A 319 -6.63 9.47 -1.58
N VAL A 320 -7.61 9.28 -0.70
CA VAL A 320 -8.04 10.32 0.25
C VAL A 320 -7.67 9.83 1.63
N SER A 321 -6.74 10.51 2.30
CA SER A 321 -6.36 10.15 3.66
C SER A 321 -5.73 11.31 4.43
N GLU A 322 -5.73 11.16 5.75
CA GLU A 322 -5.25 12.18 6.66
C GLU A 322 -3.75 12.40 6.58
N VAL A 323 -3.32 13.65 6.72
CA VAL A 323 -1.90 13.96 6.91
C VAL A 323 -1.49 13.54 8.32
N ARG A 324 -0.39 12.79 8.40
CA ARG A 324 0.20 12.30 9.65
C ARG A 324 1.51 13.07 9.91
N ASP A 325 2.59 12.35 10.21
CA ASP A 325 3.91 12.93 10.40
C ASP A 325 4.42 13.63 9.14
N THR A 326 5.33 14.59 9.32
CA THR A 326 5.95 15.32 8.21
C THR A 326 6.59 14.36 7.21
N SER A 327 6.21 14.52 5.92
CA SER A 327 6.69 13.70 4.80
C SER A 327 6.25 12.23 4.84
N ARG A 328 5.33 11.82 5.73
CA ARG A 328 4.78 10.47 5.74
C ARG A 328 3.68 10.32 4.69
N LYS A 329 3.93 9.47 3.71
CA LYS A 329 2.98 9.10 2.65
C LYS A 329 1.82 8.23 3.19
N PRO A 330 0.70 8.10 2.46
CA PRO A 330 -0.44 7.27 2.85
C PRO A 330 -0.10 5.78 2.88
N ASP A 331 -0.51 5.07 3.95
CA ASP A 331 -0.30 3.62 4.04
C ASP A 331 -1.23 2.85 3.08
N GLU A 332 -2.29 3.51 2.60
CA GLU A 332 -3.25 2.99 1.64
C GLU A 332 -2.59 2.58 0.31
N LEU A 333 -1.50 3.25 -0.08
CA LEU A 333 -0.79 2.93 -1.32
C LEU A 333 -0.28 1.47 -1.32
N TYR A 334 0.21 0.99 -0.18
CA TYR A 334 0.72 -0.37 -0.08
C TYR A 334 -0.39 -1.40 -0.22
N SER A 335 -1.58 -1.10 0.32
CA SER A 335 -2.75 -1.96 0.12
C SER A 335 -3.17 -1.98 -1.34
N ILE A 336 -3.06 -0.86 -2.06
CA ILE A 336 -3.28 -0.79 -3.52
C ILE A 336 -2.26 -1.69 -4.23
N ILE A 337 -0.97 -1.54 -3.93
CA ILE A 337 0.10 -2.35 -4.53
C ILE A 337 -0.11 -3.85 -4.27
N GLU A 338 -0.45 -4.26 -3.04
CA GLU A 338 -0.66 -5.67 -2.70
C GLU A 338 -1.82 -6.27 -3.49
N ARG A 339 -2.86 -5.49 -3.81
CA ARG A 339 -3.97 -5.96 -4.65
C ARG A 339 -3.60 -6.01 -6.13
N LEU A 340 -2.79 -5.05 -6.60
CA LEU A 340 -2.27 -5.01 -7.97
C LEU A 340 -1.32 -6.17 -8.26
N CYS A 341 -0.42 -6.50 -7.31
CA CYS A 341 0.58 -7.56 -7.44
C CYS A 341 0.61 -8.46 -6.17
N PRO A 342 -0.38 -9.35 -6.00
CA PRO A 342 -0.43 -10.23 -4.84
C PRO A 342 0.74 -11.20 -4.83
N GLY A 343 1.46 -11.25 -3.70
CA GLY A 343 2.60 -12.16 -3.52
C GLY A 343 3.86 -11.80 -4.30
N GLY A 344 3.87 -10.71 -5.07
CA GLY A 344 5.08 -10.24 -5.75
C GLY A 344 6.15 -9.76 -4.78
N ARG A 345 7.42 -9.80 -5.24
CA ARG A 345 8.57 -9.21 -4.54
C ARG A 345 8.52 -7.70 -4.69
N LYS A 346 8.61 -6.97 -3.58
CA LYS A 346 8.50 -5.51 -3.57
C LYS A 346 9.64 -4.87 -2.82
N VAL A 347 10.12 -3.73 -3.32
CA VAL A 347 11.17 -2.95 -2.67
C VAL A 347 10.73 -1.49 -2.55
N GLU A 348 11.01 -0.90 -1.39
CA GLU A 348 10.84 0.52 -1.15
C GLU A 348 12.21 1.19 -1.00
N LEU A 349 12.45 2.21 -1.81
CA LEU A 349 13.65 3.06 -1.79
C LEU A 349 13.35 4.33 -0.99
N PHE A 350 14.34 4.78 -0.21
CA PHE A 350 14.24 5.94 0.68
C PHE A 350 13.24 5.76 1.84
N GLY A 351 12.94 4.51 2.20
CA GLY A 351 12.00 4.18 3.26
C GLY A 351 12.57 4.43 4.66
N ARG A 352 11.67 4.66 5.62
CA ARG A 352 11.95 4.83 7.05
C ARG A 352 11.37 3.65 7.85
N LYS A 353 11.63 3.63 9.17
CA LYS A 353 11.15 2.57 10.07
C LYS A 353 9.63 2.32 9.98
N HIS A 354 8.83 3.37 9.82
CA HIS A 354 7.36 3.26 9.72
C HIS A 354 6.89 2.69 8.37
N ASN A 355 7.76 2.63 7.36
CA ASN A 355 7.46 2.07 6.05
C ASN A 355 7.65 0.55 6.01
N VAL A 356 8.43 0.00 6.93
CA VAL A 356 8.75 -1.43 7.02
C VAL A 356 7.46 -2.24 7.18
N ARG A 357 7.28 -3.23 6.31
CA ARG A 357 6.06 -4.06 6.25
C ARG A 357 6.34 -5.43 5.65
N LYS A 358 5.48 -6.39 5.99
CA LYS A 358 5.52 -7.76 5.46
C LYS A 358 5.44 -7.74 3.93
N GLY A 359 6.20 -8.61 3.26
CA GLY A 359 6.26 -8.68 1.80
C GLY A 359 7.20 -7.67 1.12
N TRP A 360 7.78 -6.73 1.88
CA TRP A 360 8.61 -5.66 1.34
C TRP A 360 10.04 -5.72 1.87
N LEU A 361 10.99 -5.38 0.99
CA LEU A 361 12.33 -4.97 1.37
C LEU A 361 12.39 -3.45 1.42
N THR A 362 12.79 -2.87 2.55
CA THR A 362 12.89 -1.40 2.70
C THR A 362 14.36 -0.97 2.75
N LEU A 363 14.77 -0.02 1.91
CA LEU A 363 16.11 0.55 1.88
C LEU A 363 16.08 2.03 2.28
N GLY A 364 16.99 2.44 3.16
CA GLY A 364 17.07 3.82 3.62
C GLY A 364 18.07 4.03 4.76
N ASN A 365 18.68 5.20 4.80
CA ASN A 365 19.72 5.56 5.78
C ASN A 365 19.20 5.93 7.18
N GLN A 366 17.90 5.75 7.43
CA GLN A 366 17.24 6.05 8.72
C GLN A 366 16.65 4.78 9.38
N LEU A 367 16.96 3.60 8.87
CA LEU A 367 16.37 2.34 9.34
C LEU A 367 17.01 1.79 10.63
N LYS A 368 18.22 2.27 10.96
CA LYS A 368 18.99 1.93 12.16
C LYS A 368 19.26 0.42 12.25
N GLY A 369 20.13 -0.04 11.37
CA GLY A 369 20.60 -1.43 11.28
C GLY A 369 19.84 -2.30 10.27
N ASP A 370 20.45 -3.43 9.94
CA ASP A 370 19.98 -4.36 8.91
C ASP A 370 19.10 -5.48 9.52
N HIS A 371 18.03 -5.85 8.84
CA HIS A 371 17.21 -7.02 9.16
C HIS A 371 16.86 -7.75 7.86
N VAL A 372 17.62 -8.81 7.59
CA VAL A 372 17.50 -9.63 6.39
C VAL A 372 17.31 -11.08 6.81
N LEU A 373 16.29 -11.71 6.26
CA LEU A 373 15.89 -13.08 6.56
C LEU A 373 16.37 -14.06 5.49
N ASP A 374 16.53 -13.61 4.24
CA ASP A 374 17.10 -14.41 3.16
C ASP A 374 18.60 -14.67 3.43
N PRO A 375 19.01 -15.92 3.68
CA PRO A 375 20.41 -16.25 3.98
C PRO A 375 21.38 -15.88 2.85
N ALA A 376 20.96 -16.00 1.59
CA ALA A 376 21.79 -15.69 0.44
C ALA A 376 21.97 -14.18 0.26
N LEU A 377 20.92 -13.40 0.53
CA LEU A 377 21.04 -11.93 0.58
C LEU A 377 21.91 -11.50 1.77
N LYS A 378 21.74 -12.12 2.93
CA LYS A 378 22.53 -11.81 4.13
C LYS A 378 24.03 -12.03 3.89
N ALA A 379 24.42 -13.17 3.30
CA ALA A 379 25.82 -13.44 2.98
C ALA A 379 26.43 -12.41 2.01
N ARG A 380 25.68 -12.03 0.95
CA ARG A 380 26.12 -11.00 0.00
C ARG A 380 26.24 -9.62 0.65
N LEU A 381 25.30 -9.26 1.51
CA LEU A 381 25.33 -8.01 2.25
C LEU A 381 26.53 -7.96 3.21
N GLU A 382 26.82 -9.04 3.93
CA GLU A 382 28.00 -9.14 4.80
C GLU A 382 29.31 -8.98 4.01
N ALA A 383 29.42 -9.62 2.85
CA ALA A 383 30.57 -9.45 1.96
C ALA A 383 30.73 -8.00 1.48
N PHE A 384 29.63 -7.34 1.08
CA PHE A 384 29.64 -5.92 0.70
C PHE A 384 30.06 -5.01 1.86
N ARG A 385 29.58 -5.24 3.09
CA ARG A 385 29.99 -4.45 4.26
C ARG A 385 31.47 -4.68 4.61
N ASN A 386 31.99 -5.90 4.41
CA ASN A 386 33.41 -6.18 4.61
C ASN A 386 34.29 -5.40 3.64
N SER A 387 33.96 -5.40 2.34
CA SER A 387 34.73 -4.64 1.34
C SER A 387 34.71 -3.13 1.59
N GLN A 388 33.57 -2.58 2.06
CA GLN A 388 33.48 -1.17 2.43
C GLN A 388 34.35 -0.82 3.64
N ARG A 389 34.46 -1.72 4.63
CA ARG A 389 35.34 -1.54 5.79
C ARG A 389 36.82 -1.57 5.41
N GLU A 390 37.20 -2.47 4.51
CA GLU A 390 38.58 -2.58 4.01
C GLU A 390 39.01 -1.33 3.24
N GLN A 391 38.11 -0.74 2.43
CA GLN A 391 38.36 0.50 1.70
C GLN A 391 38.50 1.74 2.60
N GLN A 392 37.94 1.70 3.83
CA GLN A 392 37.99 2.81 4.79
C GLN A 392 39.17 2.72 5.77
N GLN A 393 39.97 1.65 5.76
CA GLN A 393 41.19 1.58 6.57
C GLN A 393 42.29 2.47 5.94
N PRO A 394 42.90 3.39 6.70
CA PRO A 394 43.98 4.22 6.17
C PRO A 394 45.19 3.33 5.85
N GLN A 395 45.66 3.38 4.60
CA GLN A 395 46.96 2.81 4.24
C GLN A 395 48.01 3.40 5.18
N GLY A 396 48.63 2.55 6.00
CA GLY A 396 49.66 2.95 6.95
C GLY A 396 50.75 3.76 6.24
N ARG A 397 51.03 4.96 6.77
CA ARG A 397 52.24 5.71 6.44
C ARG A 397 53.44 4.82 6.75
N THR A 398 54.03 4.20 5.74
CA THR A 398 55.39 3.65 5.84
C THR A 398 56.31 4.85 6.08
N VAL A 399 56.67 5.09 7.35
CA VAL A 399 57.74 6.01 7.69
C VAL A 399 59.03 5.37 7.20
N MET A 400 59.52 5.81 6.04
CA MET A 400 60.88 5.50 5.61
C MET A 400 61.84 6.14 6.62
N ALA A 401 62.43 5.31 7.47
CA ALA A 401 63.55 5.69 8.30
C ALA A 401 64.73 6.02 7.39
N PHE A 402 65.13 7.30 7.35
CA PHE A 402 66.40 7.69 6.74
C PHE A 402 67.56 7.20 7.61
N PRO A 403 68.61 6.58 7.04
CA PRO A 403 69.77 6.16 7.81
C PRO A 403 70.60 7.38 8.20
N THR A 404 70.89 7.47 9.50
CA THR A 404 71.80 8.45 10.09
C THR A 404 73.20 8.25 9.51
N GLN A 405 73.72 9.25 8.79
CA GLN A 405 75.16 9.31 8.46
C GLN A 405 75.93 9.83 9.68
N GLN A 406 77.09 9.20 9.88
CA GLN A 406 78.05 9.37 10.99
C GLN A 406 78.66 10.76 11.07
#